data_AF-J3A7T6-F1
#
_entry.id   AF-J3A7T6-F1
#
_cell.length_a   1.000
_cell.length_b   1.000
_cell.length_c   1.000
_cell.angle_alpha   90.00
_cell.angle_beta   90.00
_cell.angle_gamma   90.00
#
_symmetry.space_group_name_H-M   'P 1'
#
loop_
_entity.id
_entity.type
_entity.pdbx_description
1 polymer ?
#
loop_
_entity_poly.entity_id
_entity_poly.type
_entity_poly.pdbx_seq_one_letter_code
_entity_poly.pdbx_strand_id
1 'polypeptide(L)'
;MYIPKQYRMEHDEAVQMMKSNPFALLITVDEHRPLATHIPLEIREEEGKIYATGHIAYGNMQKKTLDNNRDVLLIFQGPHAYISSSWYESEQVPTWDYLAVHAYGTARILTKDELKSALDSMLTHYESDRENGRLWETFNPELLEREMKGIVGFEIEITSIQGAAKMSQNRNNTDYQSIVAELEKSNDQGEIQVSQWMREQRKELFK
;
A
#
# COMPACT_ATOMS: atom_id res chain seq x y z
N MET A 1 -12.88 6.91 3.61
CA MET A 1 -13.69 6.64 2.40
C MET A 1 -15.00 5.94 2.75
N TYR A 2 -16.04 6.07 1.92
CA TYR A 2 -17.27 5.28 2.06
C TYR A 2 -17.09 3.93 1.38
N ILE A 3 -17.38 2.84 2.10
CA ILE A 3 -17.19 1.47 1.62
C ILE A 3 -18.48 0.67 1.86
N PRO A 4 -19.22 0.30 0.80
CA PRO A 4 -20.35 -0.62 0.91
C PRO A 4 -19.93 -1.92 1.61
N LYS A 5 -20.82 -2.51 2.41
CA LYS A 5 -20.51 -3.68 3.25
C LYS A 5 -19.87 -4.84 2.47
N GLN A 6 -20.36 -5.11 1.26
CA GLN A 6 -19.88 -6.21 0.42
C GLN A 6 -18.47 -6.01 -0.18
N TYR A 7 -17.92 -4.80 -0.09
CA TYR A 7 -16.57 -4.46 -0.59
C TYR A 7 -15.60 -4.15 0.54
N ARG A 8 -16.01 -4.30 1.81
CA ARG A 8 -15.16 -4.00 2.96
C ARG A 8 -14.20 -5.16 3.17
N MET A 9 -12.90 -4.85 3.22
CA MET A 9 -11.88 -5.80 3.66
C MET A 9 -11.97 -5.99 5.17
N GLU A 10 -11.67 -7.21 5.62
CA GLU A 10 -11.42 -7.47 7.03
C GLU A 10 -10.07 -6.85 7.46
N HIS A 11 -9.85 -6.72 8.76
CA HIS A 11 -8.67 -6.03 9.30
C HIS A 11 -7.36 -6.66 8.80
N ASP A 12 -7.18 -7.96 8.99
CA ASP A 12 -5.96 -8.67 8.62
C ASP A 12 -5.70 -8.65 7.11
N GLU A 13 -6.77 -8.71 6.30
CA GLU A 13 -6.70 -8.58 4.85
C GLU A 13 -6.17 -7.20 4.44
N ALA A 14 -6.68 -6.14 5.08
CA ALA A 14 -6.22 -4.78 4.83
C ALA A 14 -4.75 -4.58 5.26
N VAL A 15 -4.33 -5.17 6.38
CA VAL A 15 -2.92 -5.15 6.83
C VAL A 15 -2.02 -5.88 5.84
N GLN A 16 -2.43 -7.06 5.38
CA GLN A 16 -1.69 -7.80 4.36
C GLN A 16 -1.61 -7.01 3.05
N MET A 17 -2.68 -6.32 2.65
CA MET A 17 -2.68 -5.47 1.46
C MET A 17 -1.66 -4.34 1.58
N MET A 18 -1.56 -3.67 2.74
CA MET A 18 -0.54 -2.64 2.97
C MET A 18 0.89 -3.21 2.85
N LYS A 19 1.14 -4.39 3.43
CA LYS A 19 2.43 -5.09 3.33
C LYS A 19 2.80 -5.49 1.90
N SER A 20 1.82 -5.94 1.12
CA SER A 20 2.03 -6.37 -0.27
C SER A 20 2.10 -5.20 -1.27
N ASN A 21 1.67 -4.00 -0.89
CA ASN A 21 1.69 -2.80 -1.73
C ASN A 21 2.35 -1.61 -1.00
N PRO A 22 3.61 -1.75 -0.53
CA PRO A 22 4.22 -0.84 0.44
C PRO A 22 4.53 0.57 -0.11
N PHE A 23 4.41 0.78 -1.42
CA PHE A 23 4.63 2.09 -2.05
C PHE A 23 3.36 2.95 -1.94
N ALA A 24 3.23 3.60 -0.79
CA ALA A 24 2.04 4.36 -0.42
C ALA A 24 2.13 5.84 -0.82
N LEU A 25 0.98 6.53 -0.79
CA LEU A 25 0.91 7.98 -0.77
C LEU A 25 0.75 8.45 0.67
N LEU A 26 1.78 9.13 1.19
CA LEU A 26 1.77 9.77 2.49
C LEU A 26 1.18 11.17 2.38
N ILE A 27 0.08 11.43 3.07
CA ILE A 27 -0.62 12.70 3.12
C ILE A 27 -0.58 13.26 4.52
N THR A 28 -0.12 14.50 4.62
CA THR A 28 -0.24 15.35 5.82
C THR A 28 -0.89 16.67 5.42
N VAL A 29 -1.25 17.47 6.41
CA VAL A 29 -1.83 18.81 6.19
C VAL A 29 -0.91 19.87 6.79
N ASP A 30 -0.59 20.87 5.97
CA ASP A 30 0.05 22.12 6.38
C ASP A 30 -1.02 23.22 6.37
N GLU A 31 -1.50 23.59 7.56
CA GLU A 31 -2.67 24.45 7.78
C GLU A 31 -3.94 23.93 7.08
N HIS A 32 -4.16 24.31 5.83
CA HIS A 32 -5.31 23.93 5.00
C HIS A 32 -4.90 23.23 3.71
N ARG A 33 -3.60 23.08 3.45
CA ARG A 33 -3.08 22.48 2.23
C ARG A 33 -2.63 21.04 2.49
N PRO A 34 -3.18 20.04 1.80
CA PRO A 34 -2.62 18.70 1.83
C PRO A 34 -1.26 18.70 1.13
N LEU A 35 -0.27 18.10 1.78
CA LEU A 35 1.02 17.74 1.20
C LEU A 35 1.02 16.24 0.96
N ALA A 36 1.60 15.80 -0.16
CA ALA A 36 1.59 14.41 -0.56
C ALA A 36 2.96 13.97 -1.08
N THR A 37 3.43 12.80 -0.62
CA THR A 37 4.67 12.17 -1.08
C THR A 37 4.41 10.69 -1.36
N HIS A 38 4.78 10.21 -2.55
CA HIS A 38 4.82 8.77 -2.84
C HIS A 38 6.08 8.17 -2.22
N ILE A 39 5.94 7.13 -1.41
CA ILE A 39 7.01 6.64 -0.54
C ILE A 39 6.87 5.14 -0.23
N PRO A 40 7.96 4.35 -0.28
CA PRO A 40 7.95 3.00 0.26
C PRO A 40 7.89 3.03 1.80
N LEU A 41 7.07 2.16 2.37
CA LEU A 41 6.89 2.03 3.81
C LEU A 41 7.10 0.58 4.23
N GLU A 42 7.75 0.39 5.37
CA GLU A 42 7.79 -0.90 6.06
C GLU A 42 6.63 -0.96 7.06
N ILE A 43 5.84 -2.04 7.00
CA ILE A 43 4.67 -2.23 7.87
C ILE A 43 4.99 -3.32 8.89
N ARG A 44 5.02 -2.94 10.16
CA ARG A 44 5.35 -3.81 11.29
C ARG A 44 4.20 -3.90 12.27
N GLU A 45 4.05 -5.07 12.88
CA GLU A 45 3.06 -5.34 13.92
C GLU A 45 3.79 -5.69 15.21
N GLU A 46 3.57 -4.91 16.28
CA GLU A 46 4.25 -5.04 17.56
C GLU A 46 3.24 -4.84 18.69
N GLU A 47 3.15 -5.81 19.60
CA GLU A 47 2.28 -5.74 20.79
C GLU A 47 0.81 -5.38 20.48
N GLY A 48 0.29 -5.85 19.33
CA GLY A 48 -1.07 -5.59 18.88
C GLY A 48 -1.29 -4.19 18.27
N LYS A 49 -0.21 -3.43 18.04
CA LYS A 49 -0.21 -2.16 17.30
C LYS A 49 0.43 -2.34 15.94
N ILE A 50 0.07 -1.46 15.01
CA ILE A 50 0.57 -1.45 13.64
C ILE A 50 1.31 -0.16 13.42
N TYR A 51 2.51 -0.24 12.86
CA TYR A 51 3.32 0.91 12.54
C TYR A 51 3.78 0.89 11.09
N ALA A 52 3.81 2.07 10.48
CA ALA A 52 4.40 2.29 9.16
C ALA A 52 5.63 3.17 9.29
N THR A 53 6.77 2.67 8.82
CA THR A 53 8.06 3.35 8.93
C THR A 53 8.61 3.68 7.56
N GLY A 54 9.15 4.88 7.40
CA GLY A 54 9.72 5.35 6.13
C GLY A 54 10.66 6.53 6.32
N HIS A 55 11.15 7.08 5.22
CA HIS A 55 11.98 8.28 5.25
C HIS A 55 11.76 9.15 4.02
N ILE A 56 11.80 10.47 4.21
CA ILE A 56 11.75 11.46 3.13
C ILE A 56 13.08 12.20 3.02
N ALA A 57 13.37 12.77 1.84
CA ALA A 57 14.50 13.67 1.69
C ALA A 57 14.39 14.85 2.66
N TYR A 58 15.51 15.29 3.24
CA TYR A 58 15.55 16.40 4.17
C TYR A 58 15.02 17.71 3.57
N GLY A 59 15.10 17.89 2.25
CA GLY A 59 14.51 19.06 1.56
C GLY A 59 12.98 19.03 1.46
N ASN A 60 12.33 17.89 1.72
CA ASN A 60 10.88 17.75 1.60
C ASN A 60 10.17 18.55 2.71
N MET A 61 9.29 19.47 2.30
CA MET A 61 8.52 20.33 3.21
C MET A 61 7.61 19.55 4.16
N GLN A 62 7.18 18.35 3.77
CA GLN A 62 6.33 17.48 4.58
C GLN A 62 6.96 17.11 5.93
N LYS A 63 8.30 17.18 6.05
CA LYS A 63 9.00 16.96 7.33
C LYS A 63 8.52 17.87 8.46
N LYS A 64 8.05 19.09 8.13
CA LYS A 64 7.56 20.08 9.11
C LYS A 64 6.19 19.70 9.69
N THR A 65 5.47 18.82 9.00
CA THR A 65 4.11 18.41 9.35
C THR A 65 4.05 17.03 10.00
N LEU A 66 5.16 16.28 10.06
CA LEU A 66 5.16 14.92 10.61
C LEU A 66 4.95 14.91 12.13
N ASP A 67 5.71 15.70 12.91
CA ASP A 67 5.59 15.69 14.38
C ASP A 67 4.30 16.34 14.92
N ASN A 68 3.60 17.14 14.12
CA ASN A 68 2.46 17.96 14.57
C ASN A 68 1.12 17.57 13.95
N ASN A 69 1.05 16.43 13.25
CA ASN A 69 -0.17 16.00 12.60
C ASN A 69 -0.68 14.68 13.20
N ARG A 70 -1.84 14.76 13.85
CA ARG A 70 -2.48 13.61 14.51
C ARG A 70 -3.22 12.70 13.54
N ASP A 71 -3.57 13.22 12.36
CA ASP A 71 -4.39 12.55 11.35
C ASP A 71 -3.63 12.45 10.02
N VAL A 72 -2.45 11.85 10.06
CA VAL A 72 -1.72 11.48 8.85
C VAL A 72 -2.52 10.41 8.11
N LEU A 73 -2.62 10.55 6.79
CA LEU A 73 -3.27 9.57 5.93
C LEU A 73 -2.23 8.89 5.04
N LEU A 74 -2.21 7.57 5.09
CA LEU A 74 -1.52 6.71 4.13
C LEU A 74 -2.54 6.10 3.18
N ILE A 75 -2.30 6.19 1.88
CA ILE A 75 -3.09 5.49 0.86
C ILE A 75 -2.22 4.43 0.21
N PHE A 76 -2.62 3.18 0.36
CA PHE A 76 -2.04 2.03 -0.32
C PHE A 76 -2.98 1.65 -1.45
N GLN A 77 -2.43 1.53 -2.66
CA GLN A 77 -3.19 1.18 -3.86
C GLN A 77 -2.72 -0.17 -4.39
N GLY A 78 -3.68 -1.06 -4.63
CA GLY A 78 -3.41 -2.37 -5.21
C GLY A 78 -3.83 -2.43 -6.68
N PRO A 79 -3.98 -3.65 -7.22
CA PRO A 79 -4.49 -3.87 -8.57
C PRO A 79 -5.85 -3.19 -8.79
N HIS A 80 -6.04 -2.67 -9.98
CA HIS A 80 -7.27 -2.02 -10.41
C HIS A 80 -7.41 -2.13 -11.94
N ALA A 81 -8.66 -2.18 -12.41
CA ALA A 81 -8.97 -2.37 -13.82
C ALA A 81 -10.32 -1.76 -14.18
N TYR A 82 -10.45 -1.31 -15.43
CA TYR A 82 -11.75 -0.97 -16.01
C TYR A 82 -12.48 -2.27 -16.38
N ILE A 83 -13.75 -2.36 -16.00
CA ILE A 83 -14.62 -3.48 -16.30
C ILE A 83 -15.64 -3.05 -17.35
N SER A 84 -15.45 -3.54 -18.58
CA SER A 84 -16.34 -3.25 -19.69
C SER A 84 -17.68 -3.95 -19.49
N SER A 85 -18.79 -3.24 -19.69
CA SER A 85 -20.10 -3.86 -19.67
C SER A 85 -20.40 -4.74 -20.88
N SER A 86 -19.55 -4.71 -21.92
CA SER A 86 -19.62 -5.66 -23.04
C SER A 86 -19.32 -7.11 -22.65
N TRP A 87 -18.81 -7.34 -21.44
CA TRP A 87 -18.48 -8.68 -20.93
C TRP A 87 -19.64 -9.33 -20.18
N TYR A 88 -20.73 -8.60 -19.95
CA TYR A 88 -21.89 -9.08 -19.19
C TYR A 88 -22.94 -9.70 -20.12
N GLU A 89 -23.77 -10.61 -19.58
CA GLU A 89 -24.89 -11.21 -20.32
C GLU A 89 -26.01 -10.21 -20.67
N SER A 90 -26.16 -9.15 -19.87
CA SER A 90 -27.24 -8.17 -19.99
C SER A 90 -26.71 -6.74 -20.01
N GLU A 91 -27.49 -5.84 -20.57
CA GLU A 91 -27.16 -4.42 -20.64
C GLU A 91 -27.03 -3.82 -19.23
N GLN A 92 -25.83 -3.38 -18.89
CA GLN A 92 -25.53 -2.70 -17.63
C GLN A 92 -24.44 -1.65 -17.85
N VAL A 93 -24.15 -0.87 -16.80
CA VAL A 93 -23.11 0.17 -16.85
C VAL A 93 -21.71 -0.41 -16.58
N PRO A 94 -20.65 0.14 -17.21
CA PRO A 94 -19.28 -0.23 -16.90
C PRO A 94 -18.85 0.31 -15.52
N THR A 95 -17.72 -0.19 -15.01
CA THR A 95 -17.20 0.20 -13.69
C THR A 95 -15.68 0.09 -13.64
N TRP A 96 -15.10 0.46 -12.51
CA TRP A 96 -13.76 0.05 -12.10
C TRP A 96 -13.83 -0.93 -10.94
N ASP A 97 -12.97 -1.93 -10.99
CA ASP A 97 -12.60 -2.79 -9.88
C ASP A 97 -11.22 -2.36 -9.35
N TYR A 98 -11.03 -2.42 -8.03
CA TYR A 98 -9.82 -1.94 -7.37
C TYR A 98 -9.67 -2.49 -5.94
N LEU A 99 -8.41 -2.55 -5.49
CA LEU A 99 -8.05 -2.64 -4.07
C LEU A 99 -7.48 -1.31 -3.58
N ALA A 100 -7.93 -0.83 -2.43
CA ALA A 100 -7.35 0.34 -1.78
C ALA A 100 -7.44 0.24 -0.25
N VAL A 101 -6.40 0.69 0.44
CA VAL A 101 -6.40 0.84 1.90
C VAL A 101 -6.05 2.28 2.25
N HIS A 102 -6.89 2.90 3.08
CA HIS A 102 -6.60 4.16 3.76
C HIS A 102 -6.28 3.86 5.22
N ALA A 103 -5.05 4.13 5.64
CA ALA A 103 -4.63 4.02 7.03
C ALA A 103 -4.39 5.40 7.63
N TYR A 104 -4.93 5.61 8.83
CA TYR A 104 -4.82 6.87 9.56
C TYR A 104 -3.99 6.65 10.81
N GLY A 105 -3.17 7.63 11.17
CA GLY A 105 -2.29 7.52 12.32
C GLY A 105 -1.61 8.81 12.72
N THR A 106 -0.85 8.74 13.80
CA THR A 106 -0.03 9.85 14.29
C THR A 106 1.42 9.58 13.96
N ALA A 107 2.07 10.55 13.31
CA ALA A 107 3.48 10.47 12.95
C ALA A 107 4.40 11.00 14.07
N ARG A 108 5.62 10.49 14.09
CA ARG A 108 6.76 11.05 14.83
C ARG A 108 8.02 10.94 13.99
N ILE A 109 8.96 11.86 14.19
CA ILE A 109 10.30 11.76 13.64
C ILE A 109 11.14 10.75 14.44
N LEU A 110 11.91 9.94 13.71
CA LEU A 110 12.84 8.98 14.29
C LEU A 110 14.12 9.68 14.74
N THR A 111 14.67 9.21 15.87
CA THR A 111 16.04 9.50 16.25
C THR A 111 17.03 8.88 15.25
N LYS A 112 18.30 9.26 15.34
CA LYS A 112 19.35 8.72 14.46
C LYS A 112 19.48 7.20 14.56
N ASP A 113 19.45 6.65 15.77
CA ASP A 113 19.62 5.20 16.00
C ASP A 113 18.38 4.42 15.52
N GLU A 114 17.18 4.96 15.74
CA GLU A 114 15.95 4.38 15.20
C GLU A 114 15.92 4.42 13.67
N LEU A 115 16.32 5.53 13.05
CA LEU A 115 16.44 5.62 11.59
C LEU A 115 17.42 4.59 11.05
N LYS A 116 18.57 4.42 11.69
CA LYS A 116 19.53 3.38 11.32
C LYS A 116 18.89 1.98 11.38
N SER A 117 18.20 1.65 12.47
CA SER A 117 17.53 0.36 12.61
C SER A 117 16.45 0.15 11.53
N ALA A 118 15.68 1.19 11.21
CA ALA A 118 14.65 1.13 10.18
C ALA A 118 15.25 0.91 8.77
N LEU A 119 16.36 1.59 8.45
CA LEU A 119 17.04 1.41 7.17
C LEU A 119 17.69 0.03 7.05
N ASP A 120 18.24 -0.51 8.13
CA ASP A 120 18.78 -1.88 8.16
C ASP A 120 17.70 -2.94 7.92
N SER A 121 16.54 -2.79 8.59
CA SER A 121 15.37 -3.66 8.36
C SER A 121 14.90 -3.58 6.90
N MET A 122 14.82 -2.37 6.34
CA MET A 122 14.44 -2.15 4.95
C MET A 122 15.43 -2.76 3.96
N LEU A 123 16.74 -2.62 4.19
CA LEU A 123 17.76 -3.28 3.36
C LEU A 123 17.62 -4.80 3.43
N THR A 124 17.47 -5.36 4.62
CA THR A 124 17.23 -6.79 4.80
C THR A 124 16.00 -7.24 4.01
N HIS A 125 14.88 -6.53 4.15
CA HIS A 125 13.63 -6.87 3.46
C HIS A 125 13.77 -6.89 1.92
N TYR A 126 14.47 -5.91 1.33
CA TYR A 126 14.55 -5.79 -0.13
C TYR A 126 15.75 -6.47 -0.78
N GLU A 127 16.83 -6.73 -0.04
CA GLU A 127 18.10 -7.23 -0.58
C GLU A 127 18.37 -8.70 -0.23
N SER A 128 17.77 -9.29 0.81
CA SER A 128 18.13 -10.66 1.25
C SER A 128 17.93 -11.74 0.18
N ASP A 129 16.91 -11.60 -0.68
CA ASP A 129 16.64 -12.56 -1.76
C ASP A 129 17.28 -12.16 -3.10
N ARG A 130 18.06 -11.07 -3.13
CA ARG A 130 18.73 -10.60 -4.34
C ARG A 130 20.11 -11.23 -4.48
N GLU A 131 20.43 -11.59 -5.71
CA GLU A 131 21.80 -11.98 -6.06
C GLU A 131 22.74 -10.79 -5.81
N ASN A 132 23.70 -10.97 -4.89
CA ASN A 132 24.61 -9.93 -4.40
C ASN A 132 23.92 -8.74 -3.70
N GLY A 133 22.79 -8.98 -3.04
CA GLY A 133 22.11 -7.98 -2.23
C GLY A 133 23.02 -7.38 -1.15
N ARG A 134 22.95 -6.06 -0.94
CA ARG A 134 23.82 -5.35 0.01
C ARG A 134 23.10 -5.07 1.32
N LEU A 135 23.58 -5.69 2.40
CA LEU A 135 23.11 -5.45 3.75
C LEU A 135 23.85 -4.29 4.41
N TRP A 136 23.30 -3.77 5.51
CA TRP A 136 23.79 -2.58 6.19
C TRP A 136 25.30 -2.63 6.49
N GLU A 137 25.77 -3.75 7.03
CA GLU A 137 27.16 -3.99 7.43
C GLU A 137 28.14 -4.06 6.27
N THR A 138 27.65 -4.20 5.03
CA THR A 138 28.49 -4.28 3.83
C THR A 138 28.89 -2.90 3.28
N PHE A 139 28.23 -1.82 3.74
CA PHE A 139 28.52 -0.46 3.29
C PHE A 139 29.66 0.18 4.08
N ASN A 140 30.33 1.15 3.46
CA ASN A 140 31.26 2.04 4.17
C ASN A 140 30.47 2.87 5.22
N PRO A 141 30.82 2.81 6.52
CA PRO A 141 30.13 3.58 7.55
C PRO A 141 30.11 5.10 7.32
N GLU A 142 31.17 5.68 6.75
CA GLU A 142 31.24 7.12 6.44
C GLU A 142 30.24 7.52 5.33
N LEU A 143 30.03 6.62 4.37
CA LEU A 143 29.02 6.80 3.32
C LEU A 143 27.62 6.80 3.94
N LEU A 144 27.29 5.80 4.75
CA LEU A 144 25.98 5.71 5.41
C LEU A 144 25.70 6.95 6.28
N GLU A 145 26.66 7.38 7.09
CA GLU A 145 26.54 8.58 7.92
C GLU A 145 26.26 9.83 7.08
N ARG A 146 26.88 9.95 5.90
CA ARG A 146 26.64 11.08 4.99
C ARG A 146 25.25 11.03 4.38
N GLU A 147 24.82 9.87 3.85
CA GLU A 147 23.51 9.73 3.21
C GLU A 147 22.37 9.89 4.22
N MET A 148 22.51 9.39 5.44
CA MET A 148 21.52 9.57 6.52
C MET A 148 21.24 11.04 6.84
N LYS A 149 22.23 11.93 6.72
CA LYS A 149 22.02 13.39 6.91
C LYS A 149 21.12 14.01 5.84
N GLY A 150 20.98 13.35 4.70
CA GLY A 150 20.15 13.78 3.58
C GLY A 150 18.67 13.41 3.72
N ILE A 151 18.28 12.67 4.76
CA ILE A 151 16.93 12.16 4.95
C ILE A 151 16.40 12.43 6.36
N VAL A 152 15.09 12.29 6.50
CA VAL A 152 14.36 12.35 7.76
C VAL A 152 13.52 11.09 7.86
N GLY A 153 13.84 10.24 8.85
CA GLY A 153 13.06 9.07 9.19
C GLY A 153 11.80 9.44 9.97
N PHE A 154 10.73 8.69 9.74
CA PHE A 154 9.50 8.83 10.49
C PHE A 154 8.84 7.48 10.71
N GLU A 155 7.96 7.46 11.70
CA GLU A 155 7.10 6.34 12.02
C GLU A 155 5.69 6.85 12.27
N ILE A 156 4.71 6.07 11.83
CA ILE A 156 3.29 6.34 12.02
C ILE A 156 2.70 5.19 12.81
N GLU A 157 2.18 5.47 14.01
CA GLU A 157 1.30 4.53 14.71
C GLU A 157 -0.08 4.58 14.05
N ILE A 158 -0.46 3.48 13.38
CA ILE A 158 -1.74 3.37 12.68
C ILE A 158 -2.85 3.09 13.70
N THR A 159 -3.84 3.98 13.74
CA THR A 159 -4.96 3.93 14.70
C THR A 159 -6.28 3.53 14.05
N SER A 160 -6.40 3.66 12.72
CA SER A 160 -7.60 3.30 11.99
C SER A 160 -7.27 2.86 10.56
N ILE A 161 -7.89 1.79 10.10
CA ILE A 161 -7.71 1.23 8.75
C ILE A 161 -9.06 1.14 8.06
N GLN A 162 -9.10 1.53 6.80
CA GLN A 162 -10.26 1.39 5.93
C GLN A 162 -9.80 0.70 4.65
N GLY A 163 -10.23 -0.55 4.44
CA GLY A 163 -9.88 -1.35 3.26
C GLY A 163 -11.07 -1.60 2.36
N ALA A 164 -10.90 -1.35 1.07
CA ALA A 164 -11.90 -1.56 0.03
C ALA A 164 -11.39 -2.55 -1.02
N ALA A 165 -12.16 -3.62 -1.25
CA ALA A 165 -12.00 -4.57 -2.33
C ALA A 165 -13.27 -4.57 -3.18
N LYS A 166 -13.31 -3.74 -4.22
CA LYS A 166 -14.40 -3.75 -5.19
C LYS A 166 -13.94 -4.55 -6.39
N MET A 167 -14.41 -5.79 -6.51
CA MET A 167 -13.92 -6.79 -7.45
C MET A 167 -15.08 -7.58 -8.04
N SER A 168 -16.10 -6.86 -8.52
CA SER A 168 -17.31 -7.40 -9.14
C SER A 168 -18.06 -8.49 -8.34
N GLN A 169 -17.93 -8.55 -7.02
CA GLN A 169 -18.56 -9.59 -6.18
C GLN A 169 -20.11 -9.53 -6.19
N ASN A 170 -20.68 -8.44 -6.70
CA ASN A 170 -22.12 -8.27 -6.88
C ASN A 170 -22.65 -8.81 -8.23
N ARG A 171 -21.77 -9.35 -9.08
CA ARG A 171 -22.15 -9.95 -10.37
C ARG A 171 -22.57 -11.40 -10.20
N ASN A 172 -23.38 -11.89 -11.13
CA ASN A 172 -23.72 -13.31 -11.20
C ASN A 172 -22.47 -14.13 -11.58
N ASN A 173 -22.54 -15.45 -11.47
CA ASN A 173 -21.37 -16.30 -11.71
C ASN A 173 -20.87 -16.23 -13.17
N THR A 174 -21.79 -16.16 -14.14
CA THR A 174 -21.41 -16.10 -15.57
C THR A 174 -20.65 -14.81 -15.89
N ASP A 175 -21.19 -13.66 -15.49
CA ASP A 175 -20.55 -12.35 -15.66
C ASP A 175 -19.20 -12.33 -14.94
N TYR A 176 -19.13 -12.86 -13.71
CA TYR A 176 -17.89 -12.92 -12.94
C TYR A 176 -16.80 -13.73 -13.66
N GLN A 177 -17.15 -14.92 -14.18
CA GLN A 177 -16.22 -15.76 -14.95
C GLN A 177 -15.80 -15.10 -16.26
N SER A 178 -16.74 -14.43 -16.95
CA SER A 178 -16.48 -13.68 -18.17
C SER A 178 -15.49 -12.53 -17.94
N ILE A 179 -15.71 -11.72 -16.88
CA ILE A 179 -14.79 -10.64 -16.48
C ILE A 179 -13.38 -11.19 -16.25
N VAL A 180 -13.24 -12.26 -15.46
CA VAL A 180 -11.93 -12.86 -15.18
C VAL A 180 -11.26 -13.33 -16.47
N ALA A 181 -11.99 -14.03 -17.34
CA ALA A 181 -11.45 -14.55 -18.60
C ALA A 181 -11.03 -13.44 -19.57
N GLU A 182 -11.73 -12.31 -19.63
CA GLU A 182 -11.36 -11.17 -20.47
C GLU A 182 -10.13 -10.43 -19.92
N LEU A 183 -10.06 -10.21 -18.61
CA LEU A 183 -8.90 -9.60 -17.97
C LEU A 183 -7.63 -10.46 -18.09
N GLU A 184 -7.74 -11.79 -18.03
CA GLU A 184 -6.62 -12.73 -18.24
C GLU A 184 -6.01 -12.67 -19.65
N LYS A 185 -6.79 -12.23 -20.65
CA LYS A 185 -6.32 -12.06 -22.03
C LYS A 185 -5.59 -10.74 -22.25
N SER A 186 -5.65 -9.83 -21.28
CA SER A 186 -5.04 -8.52 -21.40
C SER A 186 -3.53 -8.59 -21.43
N ASN A 187 -2.91 -7.60 -22.07
CA ASN A 187 -1.47 -7.35 -21.95
C ASN A 187 -1.16 -6.35 -20.82
N ASP A 188 -2.18 -5.80 -20.16
CA ASP A 188 -2.02 -4.92 -19.01
C ASP A 188 -1.82 -5.73 -17.72
N GLN A 189 -0.73 -5.43 -16.99
CA GLN A 189 -0.40 -6.15 -15.76
C GLN A 189 -1.41 -5.91 -14.64
N GLY A 190 -2.01 -4.73 -14.57
CA GLY A 190 -3.04 -4.42 -13.58
C GLY A 190 -4.29 -5.26 -13.79
N GLU A 191 -4.74 -5.39 -15.04
CA GLU A 191 -5.87 -6.26 -15.41
C GLU A 191 -5.60 -7.74 -15.06
N ILE A 192 -4.40 -8.25 -15.35
CA ILE A 192 -4.00 -9.61 -14.97
C ILE A 192 -3.97 -9.80 -13.45
N GLN A 193 -3.47 -8.82 -12.70
CA GLN A 193 -3.44 -8.91 -11.24
C GLN A 193 -4.85 -8.87 -10.63
N VAL A 194 -5.76 -8.08 -11.21
CA VAL A 194 -7.18 -8.07 -10.82
C VAL A 194 -7.80 -9.45 -11.06
N SER A 195 -7.58 -10.05 -12.23
CA SER A 195 -8.14 -11.37 -12.55
C SER A 195 -7.61 -12.47 -11.62
N GLN A 196 -6.31 -12.45 -11.31
CA GLN A 196 -5.68 -13.37 -10.34
C GLN A 196 -6.30 -13.24 -8.95
N TRP A 197 -6.48 -12.00 -8.46
CA TRP A 197 -7.13 -11.77 -7.17
C TRP A 197 -8.57 -12.29 -7.17
N MET A 198 -9.35 -11.98 -8.22
CA MET A 198 -10.73 -12.46 -8.37
C MET A 198 -10.82 -13.98 -8.33
N ARG A 199 -9.92 -14.68 -9.04
CA ARG A 199 -9.83 -16.15 -9.02
C ARG A 199 -9.53 -16.70 -7.64
N GLU A 200 -8.57 -16.08 -6.94
CA GLU A 200 -8.15 -16.51 -5.60
C GLU A 200 -9.28 -16.42 -4.58
N GLN A 201 -10.13 -15.39 -4.68
CA GLN A 201 -11.27 -15.23 -3.77
C GLN A 201 -12.44 -16.17 -4.04
N ARG A 202 -12.59 -16.68 -5.27
CA ARG A 202 -13.70 -17.55 -5.68
C ARG A 202 -13.22 -18.80 -6.41
N LYS A 203 -12.20 -19.46 -5.87
CA LYS A 203 -11.55 -20.63 -6.50
C LYS A 203 -12.53 -21.71 -6.94
N GLU A 204 -13.58 -21.91 -6.17
CA GLU A 204 -14.64 -22.89 -6.42
C GLU A 204 -15.41 -22.64 -7.73
N LEU A 205 -15.45 -21.41 -8.23
CA LEU A 205 -16.07 -21.10 -9.51
C LEU A 205 -15.22 -21.48 -10.73
N PHE A 206 -13.93 -21.74 -10.56
CA PHE A 206 -13.00 -21.96 -11.68
C PHE A 206 -12.35 -23.35 -11.66
N LYS A 207 -12.99 -24.30 -10.97
CA LYS A 207 -12.61 -25.71 -10.95
C LYS A 207 -13.07 -26.45 -12.20
#